data_AF-D7E887-F1
#
_entry.id   AF-D7E887-F1
#
_cell.length_a   1.000
_cell.length_b   1.000
_cell.length_c   1.000
_cell.angle_alpha   90.00
_cell.angle_beta   90.00
_cell.angle_gamma   90.00
#
_symmetry.space_group_name_H-M   'P 1'
#
loop_
_entity.id
_entity.type
_entity.pdbx_description
1 polymer ?
#
loop_
_entity_poly.entity_id
_entity_poly.type
_entity_poly.pdbx_seq_one_letter_code
_entity_poly.pdbx_strand_id
1 'polypeptide(L)'
;MRFRKIPIGIVIILIAAASIGIYEISISKKTLSEPREVVEDGEKHLIFYDNSNKRILTISMLYHQGYNNKTGEIPLRVAASHSENTVIESMDLTVKYPRRGSWIEKRGDVFLKTPDGFPFPEIHFERTENFNTRLEIPDMSPQGKGTVTLHFLLKPAWKIEDSANITVNVNTVLSENRLFGYKYHAQKQTTLKIPSD
;
A
#
# COMPACT_ATOMS: atom_id res chain seq x y z
N MET A 1 0.39 66.90 -53.82
CA MET A 1 0.00 65.52 -54.22
C MET A 1 1.26 64.81 -54.71
N ARG A 2 1.79 63.69 -54.20
CA ARG A 2 1.36 62.65 -53.26
C ARG A 2 2.58 62.28 -52.37
N PHE A 3 2.36 62.16 -51.06
CA PHE A 3 3.27 61.46 -50.14
C PHE A 3 2.94 59.95 -50.15
N ARG A 4 3.95 59.09 -50.26
CA ARG A 4 3.90 57.66 -49.87
C ARG A 4 5.28 57.31 -49.28
N LYS A 5 5.44 57.45 -47.96
CA LYS A 5 5.27 56.43 -46.90
C LYS A 5 6.30 55.29 -46.99
N ILE A 6 7.35 55.43 -46.19
CA ILE A 6 8.32 54.41 -45.79
C ILE A 6 7.61 53.43 -44.83
N PRO A 7 7.62 52.12 -45.06
CA PRO A 7 7.28 51.17 -44.02
C PRO A 7 8.51 50.87 -43.15
N ILE A 8 8.45 51.44 -41.96
CA ILE A 8 9.14 50.99 -40.74
C ILE A 8 8.80 49.51 -40.52
N GLY A 9 9.82 48.69 -40.23
CA GLY A 9 9.61 47.27 -39.94
C GLY A 9 10.85 46.61 -39.35
N ILE A 10 11.40 47.16 -38.27
CA ILE A 10 12.25 46.41 -37.35
C ILE A 10 11.34 45.86 -36.25
N VAL A 11 11.14 44.54 -36.20
CA VAL A 11 10.84 43.84 -34.95
C VAL A 11 11.74 42.61 -34.89
N ILE A 12 12.79 42.74 -34.09
CA ILE A 12 13.68 41.69 -33.63
C ILE A 12 12.86 40.82 -32.66
N ILE A 13 12.59 39.56 -33.01
CA ILE A 13 12.13 38.58 -32.01
C ILE A 13 13.38 37.92 -31.42
N LEU A 14 13.69 38.34 -30.19
CA LEU A 14 14.68 37.72 -29.32
C LEU A 14 14.35 36.24 -29.14
N ILE A 15 15.28 35.37 -29.54
CA ILE A 15 15.34 33.99 -29.08
C ILE A 15 15.70 34.07 -27.59
N ALA A 16 14.68 34.04 -26.73
CA ALA A 16 14.89 33.84 -25.31
C ALA A 16 15.55 32.48 -25.13
N ALA A 17 16.77 32.49 -24.60
CA ALA A 17 17.49 31.30 -24.20
C ALA A 17 16.54 30.43 -23.35
N ALA A 18 16.16 29.27 -23.88
CA ALA A 18 15.56 28.21 -23.09
C ALA A 18 16.66 27.72 -22.14
N SER A 19 16.82 28.42 -21.02
CA SER A 19 17.36 27.83 -19.82
C SER A 19 16.61 26.52 -19.64
N ILE A 20 17.35 25.42 -19.71
CA ILE A 20 16.89 24.09 -19.33
C ILE A 20 16.70 24.18 -17.81
N GLY A 21 15.64 24.88 -17.41
CA GLY A 21 15.01 24.72 -16.13
C GLY A 21 14.45 23.31 -16.20
N ILE A 22 15.21 22.37 -15.65
CA ILE A 22 14.63 21.14 -15.13
C ILE A 22 13.64 21.65 -14.08
N TYR A 23 12.41 21.94 -14.51
CA TYR A 23 11.30 22.02 -13.61
C TYR A 23 11.21 20.61 -13.04
N GLU A 24 11.82 20.40 -11.87
CA GLU A 24 11.35 19.35 -10.99
C GLU A 24 9.86 19.64 -10.82
N ILE A 25 9.03 18.94 -11.60
CA ILE A 25 7.60 18.91 -11.40
C ILE A 25 7.46 18.31 -10.00
N SER A 26 7.34 19.19 -9.02
CA SER A 26 7.26 18.79 -7.62
C SER A 26 5.93 18.09 -7.43
N ILE A 27 5.95 16.76 -7.57
CA ILE A 27 4.82 15.89 -7.26
C ILE A 27 4.57 16.08 -5.77
N SER A 28 3.44 16.73 -5.44
CA SER A 28 3.09 16.96 -4.05
C SER A 28 2.87 15.62 -3.34
N LYS A 29 3.61 15.41 -2.25
CA LYS A 29 3.54 14.20 -1.43
C LYS A 29 2.61 14.42 -0.25
N LYS A 30 1.74 13.45 0.03
CA LYS A 30 0.81 13.46 1.16
C LYS A 30 0.94 12.17 1.96
N THR A 31 1.11 12.27 3.27
CA THR A 31 1.12 11.11 4.16
C THR A 31 -0.27 10.89 4.73
N LEU A 32 -0.76 9.65 4.68
CA LEU A 32 -2.05 9.21 5.23
C LEU A 32 -1.76 8.19 6.35
N SER A 33 -1.77 8.63 7.61
CA SER A 33 -1.39 7.79 8.76
C SER A 33 -2.51 7.49 9.75
N GLU A 34 -3.63 8.19 9.64
CA GLU A 34 -4.78 8.07 10.56
C GLU A 34 -6.01 7.55 9.82
N PRO A 35 -6.01 6.27 9.39
CA PRO A 35 -7.20 5.69 8.79
C PRO A 35 -8.31 5.57 9.83
N ARG A 36 -9.55 5.64 9.36
CA ARG A 36 -10.69 5.13 10.11
C ARG A 36 -10.60 3.61 10.15
N GLU A 37 -10.64 3.04 11.35
CA GLU A 37 -10.67 1.58 11.54
C GLU A 37 -12.11 1.11 11.73
N VAL A 38 -12.51 0.08 10.98
CA VAL A 38 -13.83 -0.55 11.07
C VAL A 38 -13.62 -2.07 11.18
N VAL A 39 -14.39 -2.74 12.04
CA VAL A 39 -14.36 -4.20 12.19
C VAL A 39 -15.78 -4.73 12.05
N GLU A 40 -16.01 -5.54 11.03
CA GLU A 40 -17.32 -6.09 10.67
C GLU A 40 -17.11 -7.53 10.17
N ASP A 41 -17.91 -8.49 10.63
CA ASP A 41 -17.92 -9.89 10.14
C ASP A 41 -16.56 -10.60 10.04
N GLY A 42 -15.65 -10.37 11.00
CA GLY A 42 -14.30 -10.98 11.00
C GLY A 42 -13.33 -10.34 9.99
N GLU A 43 -13.73 -9.21 9.40
CA GLU A 43 -12.90 -8.38 8.54
C GLU A 43 -12.55 -7.07 9.27
N LYS A 44 -11.29 -6.65 9.13
CA LYS A 44 -10.82 -5.34 9.60
C LYS A 44 -10.49 -4.45 8.42
N HIS A 45 -11.09 -3.27 8.37
CA HIS A 45 -10.85 -2.27 7.34
C HIS A 45 -10.06 -1.07 7.90
N LEU A 46 -9.03 -0.66 7.17
CA LEU A 46 -8.32 0.61 7.34
C LEU A 46 -8.71 1.51 6.18
N ILE A 47 -9.48 2.57 6.45
CA ILE A 47 -10.00 3.47 5.43
C ILE A 47 -9.27 4.82 5.52
N PHE A 48 -8.45 5.11 4.52
CA PHE A 48 -7.64 6.33 4.45
C PHE A 48 -8.36 7.40 3.63
N TYR A 49 -8.37 8.61 4.15
CA TYR A 49 -8.97 9.79 3.53
C TYR A 49 -7.90 10.86 3.33
N ASP A 50 -8.08 11.71 2.32
CA ASP A 50 -7.31 12.94 2.21
C ASP A 50 -7.92 14.07 3.07
N ASN A 51 -7.26 15.23 3.07
CA ASN A 51 -7.70 16.41 3.83
C ASN A 51 -9.07 16.97 3.36
N SER A 52 -9.54 16.58 2.18
CA SER A 52 -10.86 16.92 1.65
C SER A 52 -11.92 15.87 2.01
N ASN A 53 -11.57 14.94 2.91
CA ASN A 53 -12.40 13.81 3.33
C ASN A 53 -12.79 12.87 2.17
N LYS A 54 -12.00 12.85 1.09
CA LYS A 54 -12.16 11.90 -0.01
C LYS A 54 -11.43 10.61 0.37
N ARG A 55 -12.13 9.48 0.27
CA ARG A 55 -11.52 8.15 0.46
C ARG A 55 -10.50 7.87 -0.64
N ILE A 56 -9.26 7.60 -0.25
CA ILE A 56 -8.14 7.34 -1.16
C ILE A 56 -7.83 5.85 -1.25
N LEU A 57 -7.81 5.16 -0.12
CA LEU A 57 -7.41 3.76 0.00
C LEU A 57 -8.25 3.06 1.07
N THR A 58 -8.64 1.82 0.82
CA THR A 58 -9.17 0.90 1.82
C THR A 58 -8.31 -0.35 1.83
N ILE A 59 -7.81 -0.72 3.01
CA ILE A 59 -7.08 -1.97 3.23
C ILE A 59 -7.92 -2.86 4.15
N SER A 60 -8.35 -3.97 3.60
CA SER A 60 -9.16 -4.99 4.23
C SER A 60 -8.29 -6.17 4.66
N MET A 61 -8.43 -6.64 5.89
CA MET A 61 -7.78 -7.83 6.43
C MET A 61 -8.85 -8.78 6.94
N LEU A 62 -9.05 -9.88 6.22
CA LEU A 62 -10.01 -10.92 6.55
C LEU A 62 -9.26 -12.15 7.05
N TYR A 63 -9.55 -12.60 8.27
CA TYR A 63 -8.93 -13.78 8.88
C TYR A 63 -9.88 -14.98 9.01
N HIS A 64 -10.92 -15.03 8.14
CA HIS A 64 -11.98 -16.03 8.14
C HIS A 64 -12.48 -16.34 9.58
N GLN A 65 -12.75 -17.60 9.89
CA GLN A 65 -13.21 -18.07 11.20
C GLN A 65 -12.12 -18.00 12.30
N GLY A 66 -10.94 -17.42 12.01
CA GLY A 66 -9.83 -17.32 12.95
C GLY A 66 -8.84 -18.48 12.83
N TYR A 67 -8.31 -18.92 13.97
CA TYR A 67 -7.34 -20.00 14.08
C TYR A 67 -8.04 -21.35 14.05
N ASN A 68 -7.61 -22.23 13.14
CA ASN A 68 -8.11 -23.59 13.03
C ASN A 68 -7.36 -24.54 13.98
N ASN A 69 -8.03 -25.06 14.99
CA ASN A 69 -7.47 -25.96 16.01
C ASN A 69 -7.04 -27.32 15.47
N LYS A 70 -7.57 -27.76 14.31
CA LYS A 70 -7.20 -29.04 13.68
C LYS A 70 -5.93 -28.92 12.84
N THR A 71 -5.75 -27.81 12.12
CA THR A 71 -4.58 -27.62 11.23
C THR A 71 -3.48 -26.76 11.85
N GLY A 72 -3.82 -25.96 12.86
CA GLY A 72 -2.94 -24.99 13.49
C GLY A 72 -2.69 -23.74 12.65
N GLU A 73 -3.64 -23.35 11.81
CA GLU A 73 -3.45 -22.36 10.75
C GLU A 73 -4.49 -21.24 10.80
N ILE A 74 -4.10 -20.05 10.33
CA ILE A 74 -4.98 -18.89 10.18
C ILE A 74 -4.88 -18.42 8.72
N PRO A 75 -5.91 -18.64 7.89
CA PRO A 75 -6.00 -18.04 6.58
C PRO A 75 -6.20 -16.54 6.71
N LEU A 76 -5.33 -15.73 6.11
CA LEU A 76 -5.42 -14.27 6.10
C LEU A 76 -5.47 -13.77 4.66
N ARG A 77 -6.52 -13.06 4.29
CA ARG A 77 -6.62 -12.31 3.04
C ARG A 77 -6.42 -10.83 3.32
N VAL A 78 -5.51 -10.20 2.59
CA VAL A 78 -5.31 -8.74 2.59
C VAL A 78 -5.75 -8.20 1.23
N ALA A 79 -6.69 -7.27 1.21
CA ALA A 79 -7.14 -6.63 -0.02
C ALA A 79 -6.98 -5.11 0.08
N ALA A 80 -6.39 -4.48 -0.94
CA ALA A 80 -6.20 -3.05 -1.02
C ALA A 80 -6.92 -2.50 -2.25
N SER A 81 -7.94 -1.70 -2.02
CA SER A 81 -8.72 -1.02 -3.08
C SER A 81 -8.51 0.48 -2.99
N HIS A 82 -8.37 1.15 -4.13
CA HIS A 82 -8.10 2.57 -4.19
C HIS A 82 -9.22 3.34 -4.91
N SER A 83 -9.18 4.68 -4.86
CA SER A 83 -10.13 5.53 -5.57
C SER A 83 -9.95 5.48 -7.10
N GLU A 84 -10.99 5.82 -7.87
CA GLU A 84 -11.02 5.66 -9.35
C GLU A 84 -9.85 6.36 -10.11
N ASN A 85 -9.28 7.42 -9.54
CA ASN A 85 -8.21 8.21 -10.16
C ASN A 85 -6.83 8.01 -9.52
N THR A 86 -6.68 6.96 -8.72
CA THR A 86 -5.39 6.60 -8.11
C THR A 86 -4.93 5.25 -8.64
N VAL A 87 -3.66 4.92 -8.43
CA VAL A 87 -3.11 3.57 -8.62
C VAL A 87 -2.20 3.25 -7.44
N ILE A 88 -2.13 1.98 -7.05
CA ILE A 88 -1.15 1.52 -6.05
C ILE A 88 0.17 1.30 -6.78
N GLU A 89 1.21 2.04 -6.37
CA GLU A 89 2.55 1.94 -6.96
C GLU A 89 3.36 0.83 -6.29
N SER A 90 3.30 0.76 -4.96
CA SER A 90 4.06 -0.20 -4.18
C SER A 90 3.35 -0.58 -2.88
N MET A 91 3.66 -1.75 -2.35
CA MET A 91 3.10 -2.25 -1.10
C MET A 91 4.16 -2.98 -0.28
N ASP A 92 4.23 -2.65 1.01
CA ASP A 92 5.00 -3.34 2.02
C ASP A 92 4.06 -3.76 3.16
N LEU A 93 4.04 -5.05 3.44
CA LEU A 93 3.29 -5.66 4.53
C LEU A 93 4.26 -6.40 5.45
N THR A 94 4.24 -6.06 6.74
CA THR A 94 4.97 -6.83 7.74
C THR A 94 4.00 -7.46 8.73
N VAL A 95 4.04 -8.79 8.83
CA VAL A 95 3.27 -9.57 9.80
C VAL A 95 4.15 -9.89 11.00
N LYS A 96 3.63 -9.61 12.19
CA LYS A 96 4.29 -9.86 13.47
C LYS A 96 3.39 -10.67 14.40
N TYR A 97 3.91 -11.81 14.79
CA TYR A 97 3.37 -12.65 15.84
C TYR A 97 3.63 -12.04 17.23
N PRO A 98 2.72 -12.23 18.20
CA PRO A 98 2.94 -11.76 19.56
C PRO A 98 4.13 -12.50 20.18
N ARG A 99 4.87 -11.81 21.06
CA ARG A 99 5.94 -12.44 21.85
C ARG A 99 5.31 -13.27 22.96
N ARG A 100 5.61 -14.57 22.98
CA ARG A 100 5.42 -15.44 24.16
C ARG A 100 6.80 -15.83 24.69
N GLY A 101 7.00 -15.73 25.99
CA GLY A 101 8.24 -16.15 26.66
C GLY A 101 9.46 -15.23 26.48
N SER A 102 10.57 -15.69 27.05
CA SER A 102 11.85 -14.99 27.19
C SER A 102 12.89 -15.58 26.22
N TRP A 103 13.04 -14.94 25.05
CA TRP A 103 14.14 -15.06 24.09
C TRP A 103 14.30 -16.43 23.39
N ILE A 104 14.16 -16.44 22.04
CA ILE A 104 14.49 -17.56 21.12
C ILE A 104 13.38 -18.60 20.88
N GLU A 105 12.10 -18.23 20.96
CA GLU A 105 11.05 -19.10 20.40
C GLU A 105 10.73 -18.71 18.96
N LYS A 106 10.75 -19.71 18.05
CA LYS A 106 10.20 -19.59 16.69
C LYS A 106 8.79 -19.04 16.82
N ARG A 107 8.48 -17.91 16.19
CA ARG A 107 7.16 -17.27 16.36
C ARG A 107 6.06 -17.86 15.48
N GLY A 108 6.44 -18.63 14.48
CA GLY A 108 5.54 -19.19 13.48
C GLY A 108 6.07 -18.98 12.07
N ASP A 109 5.45 -19.65 11.12
CA ASP A 109 5.72 -19.52 9.70
C ASP A 109 4.58 -18.77 9.03
N VAL A 110 4.91 -17.96 8.03
CA VAL A 110 3.94 -17.27 7.19
C VAL A 110 4.21 -17.71 5.76
N PHE A 111 3.18 -18.23 5.11
CA PHE A 111 3.24 -18.66 3.72
C PHE A 111 2.45 -17.69 2.87
N LEU A 112 3.00 -17.30 1.72
CA LEU A 112 2.30 -16.52 0.71
C LEU A 112 1.77 -17.48 -0.35
N LYS A 113 0.46 -17.46 -0.60
CA LYS A 113 -0.09 -18.10 -1.79
C LYS A 113 0.36 -17.27 -2.99
N THR A 114 0.83 -17.94 -4.05
CA THR A 114 1.15 -17.29 -5.33
C THR A 114 0.00 -16.33 -5.69
N PRO A 115 0.28 -15.03 -5.85
CA PRO A 115 -0.75 -14.09 -6.24
C PRO A 115 -1.36 -14.48 -7.58
N ASP A 116 -2.58 -14.02 -7.84
CA ASP A 116 -3.25 -14.21 -9.11
C ASP A 116 -2.98 -13.00 -10.04
N GLY A 117 -3.05 -13.19 -11.37
CA GLY A 117 -2.90 -12.12 -12.37
C GLY A 117 -1.63 -12.21 -13.22
N PHE A 118 -1.63 -11.69 -14.44
CA PHE A 118 -0.45 -11.64 -15.32
C PHE A 118 -0.30 -10.25 -15.94
N PRO A 119 0.92 -9.69 -16.06
CA PRO A 119 2.19 -10.21 -15.53
C PRO A 119 2.29 -10.10 -13.99
N PHE A 120 3.04 -10.99 -13.37
CA PHE A 120 3.33 -10.91 -11.92
C PHE A 120 4.35 -9.80 -11.66
N PRO A 121 4.11 -8.91 -10.68
CA PRO A 121 5.12 -7.96 -10.25
C PRO A 121 6.25 -8.69 -9.53
N GLU A 122 7.37 -8.00 -9.34
CA GLU A 122 8.44 -8.49 -8.47
C GLU A 122 7.93 -8.54 -7.02
N ILE A 123 8.19 -9.66 -6.34
CA ILE A 123 7.76 -9.87 -4.95
C ILE A 123 8.96 -10.34 -4.14
N HIS A 124 9.32 -9.55 -3.14
CA HIS A 124 10.28 -9.96 -2.11
C HIS A 124 9.50 -10.44 -0.89
N PHE A 125 9.65 -11.72 -0.55
CA PHE A 125 9.00 -12.32 0.59
C PHE A 125 10.03 -12.99 1.48
N GLU A 126 10.22 -12.45 2.68
CA GLU A 126 11.34 -12.86 3.54
C GLU A 126 10.98 -12.80 5.02
N ARG A 127 11.77 -13.54 5.81
CA ARG A 127 11.80 -13.42 7.25
C ARG A 127 12.84 -12.38 7.64
N THR A 128 12.44 -11.36 8.40
CA THR A 128 13.34 -10.32 8.89
C THR A 128 14.16 -10.81 10.09
N GLU A 129 15.23 -10.10 10.42
CA GLU A 129 16.13 -10.39 11.56
C GLU A 129 15.37 -10.52 12.90
N ASN A 130 14.22 -9.85 13.03
CA ASN A 130 13.39 -9.86 14.22
C ASN A 130 12.34 -11.00 14.24
N PHE A 131 12.48 -12.00 13.37
CA PHE A 131 11.55 -13.12 13.15
C PHE A 131 10.15 -12.71 12.70
N ASN A 132 9.99 -11.49 12.16
CA ASN A 132 8.75 -11.08 11.49
C ASN A 132 8.80 -11.54 10.04
N THR A 133 7.66 -11.56 9.35
CA THR A 133 7.64 -11.80 7.90
C THR A 133 7.30 -10.51 7.18
N ARG A 134 8.09 -10.15 6.16
CA ARG A 134 7.90 -8.97 5.33
C ARG A 134 7.62 -9.42 3.90
N LEU A 135 6.59 -8.81 3.31
CA LEU A 135 6.29 -8.84 1.89
C LEU A 135 6.52 -7.44 1.35
N GLU A 136 7.33 -7.30 0.32
CA GLU A 136 7.57 -6.06 -0.40
C GLU A 136 7.34 -6.28 -1.89
N ILE A 137 6.48 -5.42 -2.46
CA ILE A 137 6.23 -5.30 -3.89
C ILE A 137 6.64 -3.87 -4.25
N PRO A 138 7.86 -3.67 -4.77
CA PRO A 138 8.43 -2.34 -4.99
C PRO A 138 7.76 -1.61 -6.16
N ASP A 139 7.22 -2.35 -7.12
CA ASP A 139 6.50 -1.86 -8.29
C ASP A 139 5.35 -2.83 -8.61
N MET A 140 4.11 -2.36 -8.45
CA MET A 140 2.90 -3.11 -8.79
C MET A 140 2.63 -3.17 -10.29
N SER A 141 3.24 -2.28 -11.07
CA SER A 141 3.08 -2.17 -12.52
C SER A 141 1.58 -2.17 -12.89
N PRO A 142 1.06 -2.90 -13.90
CA PRO A 142 -0.38 -2.82 -14.19
C PRO A 142 -1.26 -3.43 -13.09
N GLN A 143 -0.72 -4.25 -12.18
CA GLN A 143 -1.48 -4.87 -11.09
C GLN A 143 -1.89 -3.87 -9.99
N GLY A 144 -1.32 -2.66 -10.02
CA GLY A 144 -1.67 -1.59 -9.09
C GLY A 144 -3.06 -0.99 -9.29
N LYS A 145 -3.77 -1.39 -10.37
CA LYS A 145 -5.10 -0.90 -10.73
C LYS A 145 -6.19 -1.78 -10.13
N GLY A 146 -7.24 -1.14 -9.60
CA GLY A 146 -8.40 -1.82 -9.04
C GLY A 146 -8.16 -2.27 -7.60
N THR A 147 -8.28 -3.57 -7.36
CA THR A 147 -8.10 -4.15 -6.02
C THR A 147 -6.97 -5.17 -6.05
N VAL A 148 -5.89 -4.89 -5.31
CA VAL A 148 -4.81 -5.84 -5.08
C VAL A 148 -5.23 -6.79 -3.97
N THR A 149 -5.14 -8.10 -4.18
CA THR A 149 -5.47 -9.11 -3.17
C THR A 149 -4.31 -10.06 -2.95
N LEU A 150 -3.93 -10.26 -1.69
CA LEU A 150 -2.87 -11.17 -1.25
C LEU A 150 -3.45 -12.16 -0.24
N HIS A 151 -3.05 -13.43 -0.39
CA HIS A 151 -3.50 -14.51 0.48
C HIS A 151 -2.31 -15.10 1.23
N PHE A 152 -2.41 -15.12 2.54
CA PHE A 152 -1.43 -15.67 3.46
C PHE A 152 -2.01 -16.85 4.22
N LEU A 153 -1.15 -17.80 4.56
CA LEU A 153 -1.42 -18.81 5.57
C LEU A 153 -0.44 -18.60 6.72
N LEU A 154 -0.98 -18.24 7.88
CA LEU A 154 -0.23 -18.01 9.09
C LEU A 154 -0.23 -19.31 9.89
N LYS A 155 0.94 -19.78 10.33
CA LYS A 155 1.07 -20.96 11.19
C LYS A 155 1.86 -20.59 12.45
N PRO A 156 1.18 -20.14 13.52
CA PRO A 156 1.83 -19.85 14.79
C PRO A 156 2.58 -21.09 15.30
N ALA A 157 3.69 -20.89 16.03
CA ALA A 157 4.44 -22.00 16.62
C ALA A 157 3.80 -22.55 17.90
N TRP A 158 2.72 -21.94 18.37
CA TRP A 158 1.98 -22.32 19.57
C TRP A 158 0.50 -22.48 19.24
N LYS A 159 -0.21 -23.21 20.10
CA LYS A 159 -1.67 -23.32 20.03
C LYS A 159 -2.35 -22.07 20.59
N ILE A 160 -3.31 -21.52 19.85
CA ILE A 160 -4.15 -20.42 20.33
C ILE A 160 -5.35 -21.02 21.06
N GLU A 161 -5.45 -20.77 22.37
CA GLU A 161 -6.54 -21.31 23.20
C GLU A 161 -7.82 -20.48 23.06
N ASP A 162 -7.75 -19.17 23.38
CA ASP A 162 -8.91 -18.28 23.25
C ASP A 162 -8.77 -17.34 22.05
N SER A 163 -7.72 -16.51 22.05
CA SER A 163 -7.42 -15.58 20.97
C SER A 163 -5.95 -15.17 20.97
N ALA A 164 -5.47 -14.69 19.83
CA ALA A 164 -4.14 -14.11 19.69
C ALA A 164 -4.19 -12.78 18.95
N ASN A 165 -3.31 -11.87 19.34
CA ASN A 165 -3.15 -10.58 18.67
C ASN A 165 -2.02 -10.67 17.65
N ILE A 166 -2.34 -10.61 16.35
CA ILE A 166 -1.36 -10.54 15.27
C ILE A 166 -1.26 -9.09 14.81
N THR A 167 -0.05 -8.54 14.81
CA THR A 167 0.19 -7.18 14.33
C THR A 167 0.53 -7.20 12.85
N VAL A 168 -0.11 -6.34 12.07
CA VAL A 168 0.17 -6.11 10.67
C VAL A 168 0.56 -4.65 10.49
N ASN A 169 1.74 -4.42 9.93
CA ASN A 169 2.18 -3.11 9.49
C ASN A 169 1.94 -3.04 7.99
N VAL A 170 1.24 -2.00 7.56
CA VAL A 170 0.98 -1.74 6.16
C VAL A 170 1.62 -0.41 5.79
N ASN A 171 2.33 -0.42 4.67
CA ASN A 171 2.89 0.75 4.03
C ASN A 171 2.60 0.64 2.54
N THR A 172 1.97 1.64 1.95
CA THR A 172 1.53 1.63 0.56
C THR A 172 1.74 3.00 -0.05
N VAL A 173 2.28 3.02 -1.26
CA VAL A 173 2.44 4.23 -2.04
C VAL A 173 1.41 4.22 -3.16
N LEU A 174 0.73 5.35 -3.35
CA LEU A 174 -0.23 5.55 -4.43
C LEU A 174 0.12 6.80 -5.22
N SER A 175 -0.23 6.84 -6.49
CA SER A 175 -0.18 8.04 -7.32
C SER A 175 -1.56 8.35 -7.88
N GLU A 176 -1.86 9.62 -8.13
CA GLU A 176 -3.03 10.00 -8.94
C GLU A 176 -2.68 9.95 -10.43
N ASN A 177 -3.58 9.39 -11.23
CA ASN A 177 -3.42 9.27 -12.67
C ASN A 177 -3.84 10.56 -13.41
N ARG A 178 -3.15 11.68 -13.15
CA ARG A 178 -3.38 12.99 -13.81
C ARG A 178 -2.11 13.83 -13.89
N LEU A 179 -2.04 14.76 -14.86
CA LEU A 179 -1.00 15.80 -14.89
C LEU A 179 -1.06 16.58 -13.57
N PHE A 180 0.04 16.58 -12.81
CA PHE A 180 0.16 17.18 -11.46
C PHE A 180 -0.60 16.46 -10.33
N GLY A 181 -0.79 15.15 -10.46
CA GLY A 181 -1.37 14.30 -9.41
C GLY A 181 -0.56 14.27 -8.11
N TYR A 182 -1.24 14.00 -6.98
CA TYR A 182 -0.57 13.76 -5.70
C TYR A 182 0.07 12.36 -5.65
N LYS A 183 1.15 12.24 -4.89
CA LYS A 183 1.67 10.96 -4.42
C LYS A 183 1.26 10.77 -2.97
N TYR A 184 0.51 9.72 -2.68
CA TYR A 184 0.08 9.39 -1.33
C TYR A 184 0.99 8.32 -0.74
N HIS A 185 1.31 8.47 0.54
CA HIS A 185 2.01 7.48 1.33
C HIS A 185 1.10 7.09 2.49
N ALA A 186 0.42 5.95 2.35
CA ALA A 186 -0.45 5.41 3.38
C ALA A 186 0.34 4.47 4.28
N GLN A 187 0.29 4.68 5.59
CA GLN A 187 0.98 3.82 6.54
C GLN A 187 0.17 3.61 7.81
N LYS A 188 0.11 2.37 8.29
CA LYS A 188 -0.55 2.04 9.56
C LYS A 188 -0.03 0.73 10.11
N GLN A 189 0.29 0.75 11.41
CA GLN A 189 0.37 -0.48 12.20
C GLN A 189 -0.99 -0.74 12.83
N THR A 190 -1.49 -1.97 12.70
CA THR A 190 -2.74 -2.39 13.30
C THR A 190 -2.64 -3.79 13.88
N THR A 191 -3.58 -4.13 14.76
CA THR A 191 -3.66 -5.45 15.39
C THR A 191 -4.95 -6.15 14.97
N LEU A 192 -4.83 -7.41 14.58
CA LEU A 192 -5.91 -8.35 14.33
C LEU A 192 -6.06 -9.23 15.58
N LYS A 193 -7.25 -9.24 16.19
CA LYS A 193 -7.59 -10.16 17.28
C LYS A 193 -8.17 -11.42 16.66
N ILE A 194 -7.35 -12.46 16.58
CA ILE A 194 -7.70 -13.73 15.96
C ILE A 194 -8.33 -14.64 17.02
N PRO A 195 -9.61 -15.02 16.91
CA PRO A 195 -10.22 -16.02 17.79
C PRO A 195 -9.72 -17.43 17.46
N SER A 196 -9.79 -18.33 18.43
CA SER A 196 -9.71 -19.78 18.21
C SER A 196 -11.09 -20.32 17.80
N ASP A 197 -11.15 -21.25 16.85
CA ASP A 197 -12.39 -21.90 16.39
C ASP A 197 -12.90 -23.02 17.32
#